data_AF-A0A965YBT9-F1
#
_entry.id   AF-A0A965YBT9-F1
#
_cell.length_a   1.000
_cell.length_b   1.000
_cell.length_c   1.000
_cell.angle_alpha   90.00
_cell.angle_beta   90.00
_cell.angle_gamma   90.00
#
_symmetry.space_group_name_H-M   'P 1'
#
loop_
_entity.id
_entity.type
_entity.pdbx_description
1 polymer ?
#
loop_
_entity_poly.entity_id
_entity_poly.type
_entity_poly.pdbx_seq_one_letter_code
_entity_poly.pdbx_strand_id
1 'polypeptide(L)'
;MTIIGFSFIKFDCVRNGSGKGSIDVKHNINISNVEKTFLNVGLNKNEVLRIEFLFDVIYGENLGKVSMLGDIIYADTKEIIDETFKTWGSEKLLPKTVHQDVYKFIYSKA
;
A
#
# COMPACT_ATOMS: atom_id res chain seq x y z
N MET A 1 -15.35 -5.99 3.46
CA MET A 1 -14.12 -5.17 3.57
C MET A 1 -14.09 -4.27 4.80
N THR A 2 -13.00 -4.36 5.55
CA THR A 2 -12.62 -3.39 6.59
C THR A 2 -11.09 -3.25 6.58
N ILE A 3 -10.58 -2.03 6.46
CA ILE A 3 -9.18 -1.74 6.73
C ILE A 3 -9.05 -1.45 8.23
N ILE A 4 -8.39 -2.36 8.95
CA ILE A 4 -8.33 -2.36 10.42
C ILE A 4 -7.09 -1.61 10.92
N GLY A 5 -6.05 -1.54 10.09
CA GLY A 5 -4.78 -0.93 10.46
C GLY A 5 -4.11 -0.29 9.25
N PHE A 6 -3.41 0.80 9.51
CA PHE A 6 -2.59 1.50 8.54
C PHE A 6 -1.38 2.07 9.28
N SER A 7 -0.20 1.79 8.77
CA SER A 7 1.03 2.25 9.40
C SER A 7 2.05 2.69 8.33
N PHE A 8 2.87 3.66 8.69
CA PHE A 8 4.05 4.02 7.92
C PHE A 8 5.27 3.44 8.62
N ILE A 9 6.09 2.71 7.86
CA ILE A 9 7.29 2.06 8.33
C ILE A 9 8.49 2.99 8.16
N LYS A 10 8.58 3.64 6.99
CA LYS A 10 9.72 4.52 6.67
C LYS A 10 9.30 5.64 5.72
N PHE A 11 9.83 6.83 5.98
CA PHE A 11 9.81 7.96 5.04
C PHE A 11 11.23 8.22 4.56
N ASP A 12 11.40 8.33 3.25
CA ASP A 12 12.67 8.67 2.61
C ASP A 12 12.46 9.88 1.70
N CYS A 13 13.03 11.01 2.09
CA CYS A 13 12.84 12.29 1.43
C CYS A 13 14.18 12.79 0.92
N VAL A 14 14.30 12.86 -0.41
CA VAL A 14 15.52 13.32 -1.08
C VAL A 14 15.21 14.58 -1.87
N ARG A 15 16.01 15.62 -1.66
CA ARG A 15 16.00 16.84 -2.46
C ARG A 15 17.36 16.99 -3.13
N ASN A 16 17.37 16.94 -4.46
CA ASN A 16 18.58 17.00 -5.26
C ASN A 16 18.84 18.40 -5.85
N GLY A 17 17.87 19.31 -5.83
CA GLY A 17 18.06 20.64 -6.40
C GLY A 17 17.02 21.71 -6.06
N SER A 18 17.08 22.80 -6.82
CA SER A 18 16.13 23.93 -6.76
C SER A 18 15.34 24.00 -8.06
N GLY A 19 14.01 23.92 -7.97
CA GLY A 19 13.13 24.00 -9.14
C GLY A 19 12.97 25.43 -9.64
N LYS A 20 12.98 25.60 -10.96
CA LYS A 20 12.55 26.83 -11.65
C LYS A 20 11.51 26.43 -12.70
N GLY A 21 10.38 27.14 -12.75
CA GLY A 21 9.30 26.88 -13.70
C GLY A 21 8.25 25.87 -13.21
N SER A 22 7.50 25.29 -14.15
CA SER A 22 6.45 24.29 -13.87
C SER A 22 7.09 22.97 -13.45
N ILE A 23 6.70 22.45 -12.29
CA ILE A 23 7.17 21.18 -11.75
C ILE A 23 6.09 20.13 -12.03
N ASP A 24 6.46 19.08 -12.77
CA ASP A 24 5.61 17.90 -12.90
C ASP A 24 5.70 17.05 -11.64
N VAL A 25 4.57 16.54 -11.16
CA VAL A 25 4.48 15.71 -9.95
C VAL A 25 3.86 14.37 -10.34
N LYS A 26 4.63 13.30 -10.19
CA LYS A 26 4.18 11.94 -10.47
C LYS A 26 3.98 11.18 -9.18
N HIS A 27 2.80 10.57 -9.04
CA HIS A 27 2.47 9.68 -7.93
C HIS A 27 2.53 8.24 -8.41
N ASN A 28 3.18 7.36 -7.65
CA ASN A 28 3.23 5.93 -7.95
C ASN A 28 2.95 5.13 -6.67
N ILE A 29 2.09 4.13 -6.78
CA ILE A 29 1.83 3.15 -5.71
C ILE A 29 2.32 1.79 -6.21
N ASN A 30 3.24 1.22 -5.46
CA ASN A 30 3.70 -0.14 -5.68
C ASN A 30 3.37 -1.00 -4.46
N ILE A 31 2.77 -2.17 -4.66
CA ILE A 31 2.59 -3.16 -3.59
C ILE A 31 3.86 -4.00 -3.55
N SER A 32 4.57 -4.00 -2.42
CA SER A 32 5.83 -4.70 -2.26
C SER A 32 5.64 -6.13 -1.74
N ASN A 33 4.63 -6.34 -0.89
CA ASN A 33 4.41 -7.62 -0.25
C ASN A 33 2.94 -7.80 0.18
N VAL A 34 2.48 -9.05 0.21
CA VAL A 34 1.16 -9.44 0.72
C VAL A 34 1.33 -10.71 1.53
N GLU A 35 1.02 -10.63 2.81
CA GLU A 35 1.16 -11.73 3.76
C GLU A 35 -0.13 -11.97 4.52
N LYS A 36 -0.37 -13.22 4.92
CA LYS A 36 -1.43 -13.56 5.86
C LYS A 36 -0.93 -13.37 7.28
N THR A 37 -1.72 -12.69 8.09
CA THR A 37 -1.46 -12.56 9.52
C THR A 37 -2.74 -12.80 10.31
N PHE A 38 -2.59 -13.16 11.58
CA PHE A 38 -3.72 -13.36 12.47
C PHE A 38 -3.85 -12.15 13.39
N LEU A 39 -5.03 -11.54 13.40
CA LEU A 39 -5.36 -10.53 14.39
C LEU A 39 -6.30 -11.12 15.44
N ASN A 40 -5.87 -11.02 16.70
CA ASN A 40 -6.73 -11.29 17.84
C ASN A 40 -7.62 -10.07 18.09
N VAL A 41 -8.76 -9.98 17.41
CA VAL A 41 -9.78 -8.97 17.70
C VAL A 41 -10.89 -9.65 18.50
N GLY A 42 -10.82 -9.54 19.84
CA GLY A 42 -11.76 -10.20 20.76
C GLY A 42 -11.48 -11.70 20.92
N LEU A 43 -12.55 -12.52 20.97
CA LEU A 43 -12.47 -13.99 21.20
C LEU A 43 -12.16 -14.80 19.94
N ASN A 44 -12.21 -14.20 18.75
CA ASN A 44 -12.01 -14.89 17.48
C ASN A 44 -10.66 -14.49 16.85
N LYS A 45 -9.87 -15.50 16.46
CA LYS A 45 -8.69 -15.33 15.61
C LYS A 45 -9.17 -15.20 14.17
N ASN A 46 -9.19 -13.97 13.67
CA ASN A 46 -9.49 -13.72 12.27
C ASN A 46 -8.18 -13.66 11.48
N GLU A 47 -8.11 -14.47 10.43
CA GLU A 47 -7.07 -14.32 9.42
C GLU A 47 -7.34 -13.01 8.66
N VAL A 48 -6.29 -12.24 8.41
CA VAL A 48 -6.32 -10.98 7.68
C VAL A 48 -5.11 -10.90 6.76
N LEU A 49 -5.12 -9.93 5.85
CA LEU A 49 -3.98 -9.66 4.97
C LEU A 49 -3.21 -8.44 5.45
N ARG A 50 -1.89 -8.59 5.53
CA ARG A 50 -0.95 -7.49 5.65
C ARG A 50 -0.40 -7.18 4.26
N ILE A 51 -0.68 -5.97 3.78
CA ILE A 51 -0.30 -5.51 2.44
C ILE A 51 0.70 -4.37 2.61
N GLU A 52 1.95 -4.61 2.24
CA GLU A 52 2.99 -3.58 2.25
C GLU A 52 2.95 -2.79 0.95
N PHE A 53 3.02 -1.47 1.06
CA PHE A 53 2.98 -0.55 -0.05
C PHE A 53 4.14 0.45 0.01
N LEU A 54 4.60 0.84 -1.17
CA LEU A 54 5.52 1.94 -1.39
C LEU A 54 4.77 3.01 -2.19
N PHE A 55 4.58 4.17 -1.58
CA PHE A 55 4.02 5.35 -2.24
C PHE A 55 5.14 6.34 -2.54
N ASP A 56 5.38 6.56 -3.82
CA ASP A 56 6.41 7.46 -4.32
C ASP A 56 5.78 8.72 -4.92
N VAL A 57 6.27 9.88 -4.49
CA VAL A 57 6.01 11.18 -5.10
C VAL A 57 7.31 11.70 -5.71
N ILE A 58 7.35 11.78 -7.03
CA ILE A 58 8.52 12.21 -7.80
C ILE A 58 8.25 13.63 -8.31
N TYR A 59 9.14 14.56 -7.96
CA TYR A 59 9.06 15.96 -8.36
C TYR A 59 10.07 16.22 -9.48
N GLY A 60 9.56 16.39 -10.71
CA GLY A 60 10.38 16.56 -11.92
C GLY A 60 11.41 15.44 -12.15
N GLU A 61 12.22 15.54 -13.20
CA GLU A 61 13.23 14.51 -13.49
C GLU A 61 14.44 14.55 -12.55
N ASN A 62 14.62 15.60 -11.72
CA ASN A 62 15.81 15.75 -10.87
C ASN A 62 15.65 16.65 -9.62
N LEU A 63 14.43 16.99 -9.18
CA LEU A 63 14.27 17.91 -8.03
C LEU A 63 14.27 17.20 -6.70
N GLY A 64 13.55 16.08 -6.64
CA GLY A 64 13.46 15.29 -5.42
C GLY A 64 12.41 14.20 -5.52
N LYS A 65 12.44 13.34 -4.51
CA LYS A 65 11.52 12.23 -4.35
C LYS A 65 11.15 12.09 -2.88
N VAL A 66 9.88 11.85 -2.62
CA VAL A 66 9.38 11.38 -1.32
C VAL A 66 8.93 9.94 -1.52
N SER A 67 9.55 9.01 -0.81
CA SER A 67 9.19 7.59 -0.82
C SER A 67 8.64 7.22 0.55
N MET A 68 7.42 6.72 0.61
CA MET A 68 6.74 6.34 1.84
C MET A 68 6.47 4.84 1.81
N LEU A 69 7.17 4.10 2.65
CA LEU A 69 6.93 2.68 2.87
C LEU A 69 5.95 2.53 4.04
N GLY A 70 4.90 1.75 3.84
CA GLY A 70 3.92 1.47 4.87
C GLY A 70 3.24 0.13 4.65
N ASP A 71 2.29 -0.18 5.52
CA ASP A 71 1.48 -1.38 5.45
C ASP A 71 0.02 -1.12 5.83
N ILE A 72 -0.85 -1.92 5.22
CA ILE A 72 -2.29 -1.96 5.44
C ILE A 72 -2.66 -3.33 5.97
N ILE A 73 -3.48 -3.32 7.02
CA ILE A 73 -4.16 -4.52 7.48
C ILE A 73 -5.56 -4.54 6.87
N TYR A 74 -5.75 -5.42 5.90
CA TYR A 74 -7.00 -5.63 5.19
C TYR A 74 -7.72 -6.87 5.72
N ALA A 75 -8.97 -6.68 6.18
CA ALA A 75 -9.83 -7.76 6.64
C ALA A 75 -11.06 -7.88 5.75
N ASP A 76 -11.35 -9.11 5.35
CA ASP A 76 -12.57 -9.46 4.62
C ASP A 76 -12.95 -10.92 4.91
N THR A 77 -13.87 -11.48 4.13
CA THR A 77 -14.20 -12.90 4.23
C THR A 77 -12.99 -13.77 3.90
N LYS A 78 -12.98 -15.00 4.44
CA LYS A 78 -11.88 -15.94 4.27
C LYS A 78 -11.63 -16.26 2.79
N GLU A 79 -12.70 -16.35 2.00
CA GLU A 79 -12.65 -16.63 0.57
C GLU A 79 -11.85 -15.55 -0.17
N ILE A 80 -12.09 -14.27 0.11
CA ILE A 80 -11.37 -13.15 -0.51
C ILE A 80 -9.90 -13.14 -0.06
N ILE A 81 -9.63 -13.45 1.22
CA ILE A 81 -8.27 -13.51 1.75
C ILE A 81 -7.45 -14.61 1.06
N ASP A 82 -8.03 -15.81 0.95
CA ASP A 82 -7.42 -16.96 0.28
C ASP A 82 -7.19 -16.69 -1.21
N GLU A 83 -8.19 -16.13 -1.90
CA GLU A 83 -8.09 -15.75 -3.30
C GLU A 83 -6.99 -14.70 -3.52
N THR A 84 -6.99 -13.63 -2.72
CA THR A 84 -6.01 -12.55 -2.85
C THR A 84 -4.60 -13.05 -2.62
N PHE A 85 -4.39 -13.88 -1.60
CA PHE A 85 -3.07 -14.46 -1.32
C PHE A 85 -2.60 -15.36 -2.46
N LYS A 86 -3.50 -16.18 -3.02
CA LYS A 86 -3.20 -17.07 -4.16
C LYS A 86 -2.85 -16.26 -5.41
N THR A 87 -3.67 -15.28 -5.77
CA THR A 87 -3.47 -14.43 -6.96
C THR A 87 -2.19 -13.60 -6.84
N TRP A 88 -1.88 -13.10 -5.64
CA TRP A 88 -0.60 -12.42 -5.40
C TRP A 88 0.58 -13.38 -5.59
N GLY A 89 0.49 -14.62 -5.08
CA GLY A 89 1.54 -15.62 -5.23
C GLY A 89 1.81 -16.03 -6.68
N SER A 90 0.79 -16.05 -7.55
CA SER A 90 0.92 -16.42 -8.97
C SER A 90 1.26 -15.25 -9.88
N GLU A 91 0.59 -14.11 -9.70
CA GLU A 91 0.60 -13.00 -10.65
C GLU A 91 1.26 -11.74 -10.09
N LYS A 92 1.52 -11.68 -8.77
CA LYS A 92 1.89 -10.46 -8.05
C LYS A 92 0.94 -9.29 -8.30
N LEU A 93 -0.36 -9.63 -8.40
CA LEU A 93 -1.44 -8.66 -8.55
C LEU A 93 -2.48 -8.88 -7.46
N LEU A 94 -3.06 -7.79 -6.99
CA LEU A 94 -4.23 -7.83 -6.11
C LEU A 94 -5.48 -8.05 -6.97
N PRO A 95 -6.45 -8.87 -6.53
CA PRO A 95 -7.76 -8.94 -7.17
C PRO A 95 -8.38 -7.56 -7.29
N LYS A 96 -9.13 -7.33 -8.37
CA LYS A 96 -9.62 -5.99 -8.76
C LYS A 96 -10.32 -5.23 -7.62
N THR A 97 -11.14 -5.93 -6.84
CA THR A 97 -11.86 -5.35 -5.70
C THR A 97 -10.89 -4.89 -4.60
N VAL A 98 -9.97 -5.78 -4.18
CA VAL A 98 -8.97 -5.47 -3.14
C VAL A 98 -8.03 -4.35 -3.60
N HIS A 99 -7.62 -4.37 -4.86
CA HIS A 99 -6.83 -3.29 -5.45
C HIS A 99 -7.54 -1.95 -5.28
N GLN A 100 -8.80 -1.85 -5.69
CA GLN A 100 -9.56 -0.60 -5.61
C GLN A 100 -9.68 -0.10 -4.16
N ASP A 101 -9.96 -0.99 -3.22
CA ASP A 101 -10.08 -0.64 -1.81
C ASP A 101 -8.77 -0.14 -1.22
N VAL A 102 -7.68 -0.88 -1.45
CA VAL A 102 -6.34 -0.57 -0.93
C VAL A 102 -5.83 0.73 -1.53
N TYR A 103 -5.88 0.90 -2.85
CA TYR A 103 -5.37 2.09 -3.52
C TYR A 103 -6.16 3.34 -3.13
N LYS A 104 -7.50 3.24 -3.10
CA LYS A 104 -8.35 4.34 -2.63
C LYS A 104 -8.01 4.74 -1.21
N PHE A 105 -7.76 3.78 -0.33
CA PHE A 105 -7.38 4.07 1.04
C PHE A 105 -6.02 4.75 1.14
N ILE A 106 -4.99 4.26 0.42
CA ILE A 106 -3.67 4.90 0.38
C ILE A 106 -3.78 6.36 -0.07
N TYR A 107 -4.47 6.61 -1.19
CA TYR A 107 -4.69 7.97 -1.70
C TYR A 107 -5.50 8.88 -0.78
N SER A 108 -6.32 8.31 0.12
CA SER A 108 -7.06 9.12 1.08
C SER A 108 -6.22 9.57 2.29
N LYS A 109 -5.04 8.96 2.48
CA LYS A 109 -4.16 9.19 3.63
C LYS A 109 -2.83 9.85 3.25
N ALA A 110 -2.36 9.62 2.02
CA ALA A 110 -1.14 10.19 1.43
C ALA A 110 -1.49 11.32 0.47
#